data_AF-A0A0C1R4Q2-F1
#
_entry.id   AF-A0A0C1R4Q2-F1
#
_cell.length_a   1.000
_cell.length_b   1.000
_cell.length_c   1.000
_cell.angle_alpha   90.00
_cell.angle_beta   90.00
_cell.angle_gamma   90.00
#
_symmetry.space_group_name_H-M   'P 1'
#
loop_
_entity.id
_entity.type
_entity.pdbx_description
1 polymer ?
#
loop_
_entity_poly.entity_id
_entity_poly.type
_entity_poly.pdbx_seq_one_letter_code
_entity_poly.pdbx_strand_id
1 'polypeptide(L)'
;MSYKEAEVKLFQEFDRQVENLVQKEYSKVALVPADEFIKHIEPLKEKIGELVMQGKEPCLRHIPFVIVVKSDLVAADKTIELVERENKKGFAVIDADDLKGFKPIEGVKLPNSMAYLLVDIDTGKETLNITPDNAMEIIKKQNRSPLTIDEGIAVITHYPDILRKNNGFSLLGSRCGDRRVTALWISKNQPKLGWCWAGNPHTWLGSANCGGRL
;
A
#
# COMPACT_ATOMS: atom_id res chain seq x y z
N MET A 1 -4.02 10.01 -25.41
CA MET A 1 -4.18 10.99 -24.32
C MET A 1 -3.01 11.95 -24.45
N SER A 2 -3.25 13.26 -24.51
CA SER A 2 -2.13 14.20 -24.57
C SER A 2 -1.39 14.22 -23.23
N TYR A 3 -0.11 14.60 -23.22
CA TYR A 3 0.72 14.66 -22.01
C TYR A 3 0.06 15.50 -20.90
N LYS A 4 -0.53 16.64 -21.28
CA LYS A 4 -1.26 17.54 -20.37
C LYS A 4 -2.50 16.88 -19.76
N GLU A 5 -3.23 16.06 -20.51
CA GLU A 5 -4.42 15.37 -19.98
C GLU A 5 -4.04 14.29 -18.95
N ALA A 6 -2.91 13.62 -19.15
CA ALA A 6 -2.40 12.62 -18.21
C ALA A 6 -1.98 13.27 -16.89
N GLU A 7 -1.25 14.38 -16.97
CA GLU A 7 -0.78 15.15 -15.82
C GLU A 7 -1.95 15.68 -14.98
N VAL A 8 -2.94 16.30 -15.62
CA VAL A 8 -4.14 16.83 -14.93
C VAL A 8 -4.87 15.72 -14.16
N LYS A 9 -5.02 14.53 -14.75
CA LYS A 9 -5.68 13.40 -14.07
C LYS A 9 -4.89 12.91 -12.86
N LEU A 10 -3.57 12.89 -12.93
CA LEU A 10 -2.74 12.46 -11.81
C LEU A 10 -2.75 13.48 -10.67
N PHE A 11 -2.79 14.78 -10.96
CA PHE A 11 -2.98 15.80 -9.94
C PHE A 11 -4.37 15.76 -9.30
N GLN A 12 -5.42 15.53 -10.09
CA GLN A 12 -6.77 15.30 -9.54
C GLN A 12 -6.82 14.06 -8.65
N GLU A 13 -6.13 12.98 -9.03
CA GLU A 13 -6.02 11.78 -8.21
C GLU A 13 -5.25 12.05 -6.92
N PHE A 14 -4.21 12.88 -6.96
CA PHE A 14 -3.47 13.28 -5.76
C PHE A 14 -4.38 14.05 -4.79
N ASP A 15 -5.10 15.05 -5.30
CA ASP A 15 -6.01 15.87 -4.49
C ASP A 15 -7.12 14.99 -3.88
N ARG A 16 -7.69 14.04 -4.64
CA ARG A 16 -8.64 13.04 -4.13
C ARG A 16 -8.05 12.19 -3.01
N GLN A 17 -6.80 11.76 -3.12
CA GLN A 17 -6.15 10.95 -2.07
C GLN A 17 -5.87 11.77 -0.81
N VAL A 18 -5.48 13.04 -0.94
CA VAL A 18 -5.33 13.96 0.21
C VAL A 18 -6.66 14.14 0.94
N GLU A 19 -7.73 14.45 0.19
CA GLU A 19 -9.08 14.58 0.74
C GLU A 19 -9.53 13.29 1.45
N ASN A 20 -9.27 12.13 0.85
CA ASN A 20 -9.59 10.83 1.45
C ASN A 20 -8.87 10.61 2.78
N LEU A 21 -7.57 10.94 2.89
CA LEU A 21 -6.83 10.82 4.16
C LEU A 21 -7.41 11.73 5.25
N VAL A 22 -7.79 12.96 4.89
CA VAL A 22 -8.42 13.91 5.83
C VAL A 22 -9.79 13.41 6.29
N GLN A 23 -10.64 12.95 5.36
CA GLN A 23 -11.95 12.39 5.66
C GLN A 23 -11.87 11.14 6.54
N LYS A 24 -10.83 10.31 6.34
CA LYS A 24 -10.54 9.13 7.16
C LYS A 24 -9.82 9.45 8.47
N GLU A 25 -9.64 10.73 8.80
CA GLU A 25 -9.09 11.20 10.06
C GLU A 25 -7.63 10.79 10.34
N TYR A 26 -6.83 10.56 9.28
CA TYR A 26 -5.41 10.19 9.44
C TYR A 26 -4.62 11.20 10.28
N SER A 27 -4.91 12.50 10.13
CA SER A 27 -4.27 13.56 10.92
C SER A 27 -4.57 13.42 12.42
N LYS A 28 -5.80 13.06 12.80
CA LYS A 28 -6.19 12.84 14.19
C LYS A 28 -5.46 11.64 14.78
N VAL A 29 -5.37 10.53 14.04
CA VAL A 29 -4.67 9.34 14.53
C VAL A 29 -3.16 9.57 14.59
N ALA A 30 -2.60 10.36 13.67
CA ALA A 30 -1.20 10.80 13.69
C ALA A 30 -0.90 11.82 14.79
N LEU A 31 -1.92 12.34 15.49
CA LEU A 31 -1.80 13.43 16.47
C LEU A 31 -1.16 14.70 15.90
N VAL A 32 -1.42 14.99 14.62
CA VAL A 32 -0.93 16.18 13.90
C VAL A 32 -2.14 17.03 13.47
N PRO A 33 -2.12 18.36 13.65
CA PRO A 33 -3.14 19.25 13.10
C PRO A 33 -3.35 19.03 11.60
N ALA A 34 -4.60 19.12 11.12
CA ALA A 34 -4.92 18.79 9.74
C ALA A 34 -4.19 19.68 8.72
N ASP A 35 -3.98 20.96 9.03
CA ASP A 35 -3.26 21.90 8.16
C ASP A 35 -1.76 21.57 8.09
N GLU A 36 -1.15 21.18 9.21
CA GLU A 36 0.24 20.72 9.28
C GLU A 36 0.42 19.38 8.56
N PHE A 37 -0.52 18.46 8.72
CA PHE A 37 -0.54 17.18 8.00
C PHE A 37 -0.56 17.38 6.48
N ILE A 38 -1.40 18.27 5.98
CA ILE A 38 -1.47 18.60 4.55
C ILE A 38 -0.16 19.25 4.08
N LYS A 39 0.41 20.19 4.84
CA LYS A 39 1.69 20.83 4.50
C LYS A 39 2.84 19.82 4.31
N HIS A 40 2.82 18.70 5.03
CA HIS A 40 3.82 17.64 4.85
C HIS A 40 3.59 16.77 3.59
N ILE A 41 2.37 16.72 3.06
CA ILE A 41 2.01 15.92 1.90
C ILE A 41 2.12 16.74 0.60
N GLU A 42 1.75 18.02 0.61
CA GLU A 42 1.76 18.92 -0.56
C GLU A 42 3.04 18.83 -1.42
N PRO A 43 4.27 18.81 -0.86
CA PRO A 43 5.49 18.70 -1.67
C PRO A 43 5.58 17.42 -2.51
N LEU A 44 4.82 16.36 -2.18
CA LEU A 44 4.78 15.14 -2.97
C LEU A 44 4.11 15.35 -4.33
N LYS A 45 3.27 16.38 -4.48
CA LYS A 45 2.60 16.69 -5.75
C LYS A 45 3.60 17.02 -6.86
N GLU A 46 4.71 17.68 -6.52
CA GLU A 46 5.78 18.01 -7.47
C GLU A 46 6.43 16.74 -8.06
N LYS A 47 6.58 15.69 -7.25
CA LYS A 47 7.15 14.40 -7.68
C LYS A 47 6.27 13.67 -8.70
N ILE A 48 4.96 13.95 -8.72
CA ILE A 48 4.06 13.41 -9.76
C ILE A 48 4.38 14.04 -11.12
N GLY A 49 4.68 15.35 -11.16
CA GLY A 49 5.11 16.01 -12.39
C GLY A 49 6.38 15.38 -12.96
N GLU A 50 7.35 15.06 -12.10
CA GLU A 50 8.59 14.39 -12.50
C GLU A 50 8.34 12.98 -13.07
N LEU A 51 7.44 12.20 -12.46
CA LEU A 51 7.04 10.87 -12.96
C LEU A 51 6.46 10.95 -14.37
N VAL A 52 5.59 11.93 -14.62
CA VAL A 52 4.96 12.14 -15.93
C VAL A 52 6.02 12.49 -16.97
N MET A 53 6.96 13.39 -16.64
CA MET A 53 8.04 13.81 -17.55
C MET A 53 9.03 12.70 -17.90
N GLN A 54 9.20 11.70 -17.03
CA GLN A 54 10.08 10.55 -17.29
C GLN A 54 9.51 9.56 -18.32
N GLY A 55 8.31 9.82 -18.87
CA GLY A 55 7.79 9.11 -20.04
C GLY A 55 7.48 7.63 -19.81
N LYS A 56 7.38 7.17 -18.56
CA LYS A 56 6.79 5.87 -18.27
C LYS A 56 5.29 5.99 -18.48
N GLU A 57 4.81 5.50 -19.61
CA GLU A 57 3.37 5.35 -19.81
C GLU A 57 2.81 4.51 -18.64
N PRO A 58 1.74 4.99 -17.97
CA PRO A 58 1.11 4.23 -16.90
C PRO A 58 0.70 2.86 -17.44
N CYS A 59 1.20 1.78 -16.84
CA CYS A 59 0.66 0.46 -17.12
C CYS A 59 -0.81 0.48 -16.69
N LEU A 60 -1.75 0.31 -17.64
CA LEU A 60 -3.19 0.37 -17.37
C LEU A 60 -3.66 -0.65 -16.31
N ARG A 61 -2.82 -1.66 -16.00
CA ARG A 61 -3.11 -2.69 -14.99
C ARG A 61 -2.60 -2.33 -13.59
N HIS A 62 -1.74 -1.33 -13.48
CA HIS A 62 -1.11 -0.93 -12.22
C HIS A 62 -1.75 0.35 -11.70
N ILE A 63 -1.75 0.49 -10.37
CA ILE A 63 -2.12 1.77 -9.75
C ILE A 63 -0.93 2.70 -9.95
N PRO A 64 -1.12 3.91 -10.52
CA PRO A 64 -0.02 4.79 -10.85
C PRO A 64 0.73 5.23 -9.60
N PHE A 65 0.01 5.63 -8.55
CA PHE A 65 0.57 5.91 -7.24
C PHE A 65 -0.45 5.84 -6.11
N VAL A 66 0.03 5.71 -4.88
CA VAL A 66 -0.71 6.06 -3.66
C VAL A 66 0.14 6.87 -2.68
N ILE A 67 -0.50 7.75 -1.91
CA ILE A 67 0.10 8.43 -0.76
C ILE A 67 0.10 7.45 0.42
N VAL A 68 1.28 7.15 0.94
CA VAL A 68 1.50 6.28 2.10
C VAL A 68 1.86 7.15 3.30
N VAL A 69 1.14 6.98 4.42
CA VAL A 69 1.49 7.56 5.71
C VAL A 69 2.19 6.50 6.54
N LYS A 70 3.39 6.78 7.04
CA LYS A 70 4.20 5.79 7.76
C LYS A 70 3.65 5.46 9.14
N SER A 71 3.81 4.20 9.53
CA SER A 71 3.40 3.72 10.85
C SER A 71 4.24 4.18 12.02
N ASP A 72 5.39 4.81 11.76
CA ASP A 72 6.15 5.56 12.77
C ASP A 72 5.30 6.66 13.41
N LEU A 73 4.24 7.11 12.72
CA LEU A 73 3.26 8.08 13.21
C LEU A 73 1.94 7.44 13.62
N VAL A 74 1.48 6.40 12.89
CA VAL A 74 0.22 5.72 13.18
C VAL A 74 0.37 4.21 13.07
N ALA A 75 0.27 3.52 14.19
CA ALA A 75 0.40 2.06 14.22
C ALA A 75 -0.57 1.36 13.24
N ALA A 76 -0.10 0.27 12.61
CA ALA A 76 -0.83 -0.43 11.56
C ALA A 76 -2.19 -1.00 11.99
N ASP A 77 -2.33 -1.37 13.28
CA ASP A 77 -3.60 -1.79 13.87
C ASP A 77 -4.63 -0.66 13.92
N LYS A 78 -4.18 0.60 13.97
CA LYS A 78 -5.06 1.78 13.93
C LYS A 78 -5.38 2.21 12.50
N THR A 79 -4.41 2.20 11.59
CA THR A 79 -4.68 2.59 10.19
C THR A 79 -5.63 1.62 9.49
N ILE A 80 -5.55 0.30 9.78
CA ILE A 80 -6.49 -0.67 9.18
C ILE A 80 -7.95 -0.43 9.60
N GLU A 81 -8.20 0.11 10.80
CA GLU A 81 -9.54 0.46 11.29
C GLU A 81 -10.13 1.68 10.57
N LEU A 82 -9.31 2.49 9.90
CA LEU A 82 -9.73 3.61 9.07
C LEU A 82 -10.15 3.18 7.66
N VAL A 83 -9.69 2.02 7.21
CA VAL A 83 -10.09 1.46 5.91
C VAL A 83 -11.56 1.09 5.97
N GLU A 84 -12.30 1.46 4.93
CA GLU A 84 -13.71 1.15 4.83
C GLU A 84 -14.05 0.67 3.42
N ARG A 85 -14.82 -0.40 3.34
CA ARG A 85 -15.34 -0.95 2.09
C ARG A 85 -16.81 -1.33 2.29
N GLU A 86 -17.70 -0.84 1.43
CA GLU A 86 -19.15 -1.13 1.51
C GLU A 86 -19.72 -0.86 2.93
N ASN A 87 -19.36 0.28 3.53
CA ASN A 87 -19.75 0.69 4.89
C ASN A 87 -19.24 -0.24 6.01
N LYS A 88 -18.18 -1.01 5.75
CA LYS A 88 -17.58 -1.93 6.71
C LYS A 88 -16.11 -1.61 6.93
N LYS A 89 -15.75 -1.39 8.20
CA LYS A 89 -14.39 -1.07 8.62
C LYS A 89 -13.46 -2.27 8.50
N GLY A 90 -12.18 -1.98 8.28
CA GLY A 90 -11.13 -2.97 8.33
C GLY A 90 -10.81 -3.39 9.76
N PHE A 91 -10.16 -4.54 9.91
CA PHE A 91 -9.69 -5.02 11.21
C PHE A 91 -8.41 -5.85 11.05
N ALA A 92 -7.61 -5.92 12.11
CA ALA A 92 -6.49 -6.84 12.22
C ALA A 92 -6.85 -8.07 13.06
N VAL A 93 -6.28 -9.22 12.72
CA VAL A 93 -6.26 -10.41 13.60
C VAL A 93 -4.90 -10.68 14.23
N ILE A 94 -3.93 -9.81 13.93
CA ILE A 94 -2.60 -9.78 14.53
C ILE A 94 -2.69 -8.76 15.65
N ASP A 95 -2.20 -9.08 16.84
CA ASP A 95 -2.18 -8.11 17.93
C ASP A 95 -1.19 -6.97 17.63
N ALA A 96 -1.37 -5.84 18.31
CA ALA A 96 -0.61 -4.62 18.05
C ALA A 96 0.89 -4.79 18.36
N ASP A 97 1.27 -5.65 19.31
CA ASP A 97 2.67 -5.85 19.67
C ASP A 97 3.39 -6.76 18.66
N ASP A 98 2.72 -7.82 18.20
CA ASP A 98 3.19 -8.65 17.09
C ASP A 98 3.34 -7.81 15.81
N LEU A 99 2.40 -6.92 15.50
CA LEU A 99 2.47 -6.03 14.34
C LEU A 99 3.73 -5.13 14.37
N LYS A 100 4.13 -4.63 15.55
CA LYS A 100 5.37 -3.83 15.70
C LYS A 100 6.63 -4.62 15.32
N GLY A 101 6.59 -5.94 15.46
CA GLY A 101 7.68 -6.85 15.08
C GLY A 101 7.87 -7.00 13.57
N PHE A 102 6.85 -6.70 12.76
CA PHE A 102 6.98 -6.73 11.30
C PHE A 102 7.70 -5.48 10.80
N LYS A 103 8.98 -5.63 10.45
CA LYS A 103 9.83 -4.55 9.95
C LYS A 103 10.10 -4.69 8.46
N PRO A 104 10.37 -3.59 7.74
CA PRO A 104 10.85 -3.65 6.37
C PRO A 104 12.02 -4.62 6.22
N ILE A 105 11.96 -5.49 5.22
CA ILE A 105 13.04 -6.44 4.93
C ILE A 105 14.28 -5.74 4.37
N GLU A 106 15.41 -6.44 4.39
CA GLU A 106 16.61 -6.00 3.68
C GLU A 106 16.30 -5.72 2.19
N GLY A 107 16.80 -4.59 1.70
CA GLY A 107 16.55 -4.10 0.34
C GLY A 107 15.30 -3.23 0.18
N VAL A 108 14.38 -3.21 1.15
CA VAL A 108 13.26 -2.26 1.18
C VAL A 108 13.67 -1.03 1.99
N LYS A 109 13.98 0.07 1.28
CA LYS A 109 14.31 1.36 1.90
C LYS A 109 13.09 2.29 1.82
N LEU A 110 12.62 2.74 2.98
CA LEU A 110 11.52 3.69 3.08
C LEU A 110 12.06 5.14 3.12
N PRO A 111 11.40 6.11 2.46
CA PRO A 111 11.75 7.52 2.57
C PRO A 111 11.74 8.03 4.02
N ASN A 112 12.64 8.97 4.33
CA ASN A 112 12.74 9.58 5.66
C ASN A 112 11.82 10.81 5.77
N SER A 113 10.52 10.59 5.57
CA SER A 113 9.46 11.60 5.64
C SER A 113 8.22 10.98 6.27
N MET A 114 7.30 11.82 6.79
CA MET A 114 6.03 11.36 7.34
C MET A 114 5.21 10.54 6.32
N ALA A 115 5.19 11.01 5.07
CA ALA A 115 4.48 10.39 3.97
C ALA A 115 5.36 10.37 2.71
N TYR A 116 5.05 9.46 1.80
CA TYR A 116 5.73 9.31 0.52
C TYR A 116 4.78 8.77 -0.55
N LEU A 117 5.20 8.84 -1.82
CA LEU A 117 4.46 8.21 -2.92
C LEU A 117 4.98 6.80 -3.15
N LEU A 118 4.08 5.84 -3.11
CA LEU A 118 4.31 4.50 -3.64
C LEU A 118 3.85 4.48 -5.09
N VAL A 119 4.70 4.05 -6.03
CA VAL A 119 4.41 4.20 -7.47
C VAL A 119 4.43 2.88 -8.21
N ASP A 120 3.65 2.83 -9.30
CA ASP A 120 3.57 1.68 -10.21
C ASP A 120 3.27 0.38 -9.46
N ILE A 121 2.08 0.30 -8.85
CA ILE A 121 1.72 -0.75 -7.88
C ILE A 121 0.95 -1.88 -8.58
N ASP A 122 1.37 -3.11 -8.29
CA ASP A 122 0.67 -4.34 -8.67
C ASP A 122 0.35 -5.16 -7.42
N THR A 123 -0.87 -5.68 -7.33
CA THR A 123 -1.30 -6.59 -6.26
C THR A 123 -0.82 -8.04 -6.47
N GLY A 124 -0.11 -8.31 -7.57
CA GLY A 124 0.63 -9.54 -7.80
C GLY A 124 -0.19 -10.66 -8.42
N LYS A 125 -1.06 -10.36 -9.40
CA LYS A 125 -1.88 -11.40 -10.07
C LYS A 125 -1.04 -12.51 -10.72
N GLU A 126 0.15 -12.20 -11.21
CA GLU A 126 1.07 -13.16 -11.82
C GLU A 126 1.69 -14.14 -10.80
N THR A 127 1.57 -13.84 -9.51
CA THR A 127 2.10 -14.67 -8.41
C THR A 127 1.01 -15.46 -7.70
N LEU A 128 -0.21 -15.51 -8.26
CA LEU A 128 -1.25 -16.39 -7.75
C LEU A 128 -0.81 -17.85 -7.85
N ASN A 129 -1.15 -18.64 -6.83
CA ASN A 129 -0.73 -20.03 -6.67
C ASN A 129 0.79 -20.23 -6.60
N ILE A 130 1.54 -19.18 -6.27
CA ILE A 130 2.98 -19.24 -5.98
C ILE A 130 3.16 -18.96 -4.48
N THR A 131 4.12 -19.63 -3.86
CA THR A 131 4.44 -19.37 -2.45
C THR A 131 5.03 -17.97 -2.30
N PRO A 132 4.78 -17.26 -1.19
CA PRO A 132 5.43 -15.98 -0.91
C PRO A 132 6.96 -16.01 -1.04
N ASP A 133 7.62 -17.11 -0.62
CA ASP A 133 9.08 -17.27 -0.77
C ASP A 133 9.52 -17.27 -2.24
N ASN A 134 8.82 -18.01 -3.11
CA ASN A 134 9.15 -18.06 -4.54
C ASN A 134 8.74 -16.77 -5.27
N ALA A 135 7.67 -16.11 -4.83
CA ALA A 135 7.22 -14.85 -5.41
C ALA A 135 8.25 -13.73 -5.22
N MET A 136 9.02 -13.74 -4.12
CA MET A 136 10.13 -12.79 -3.94
C MET A 136 11.14 -12.85 -5.08
N GLU A 137 11.46 -14.03 -5.61
CA GLU A 137 12.40 -14.17 -6.72
C GLU A 137 11.86 -13.55 -8.01
N ILE A 138 10.56 -13.71 -8.26
CA ILE A 138 9.88 -13.12 -9.42
C ILE A 138 9.90 -11.60 -9.33
N ILE A 139 9.51 -11.06 -8.18
CA ILE A 139 9.50 -9.61 -7.91
C ILE A 139 10.91 -9.02 -8.13
N LYS A 140 11.95 -9.69 -7.61
CA LYS A 140 13.35 -9.29 -7.81
C LYS A 140 13.77 -9.34 -9.29
N LYS A 141 13.44 -10.42 -10.02
CA LYS A 141 13.74 -10.55 -11.46
C LYS A 141 13.07 -9.47 -12.31
N GLN A 142 11.90 -8.99 -11.88
CA GLN A 142 11.20 -7.88 -12.52
C GLN A 142 11.75 -6.49 -12.13
N ASN A 143 12.79 -6.41 -11.28
CA ASN A 143 13.33 -5.18 -10.69
C ASN A 143 12.26 -4.38 -9.91
N ARG A 144 11.38 -5.08 -9.23
CA ARG A 144 10.29 -4.50 -8.42
C ARG A 144 10.58 -4.72 -6.95
N SER A 145 9.87 -3.97 -6.09
CA SER A 145 10.04 -4.05 -4.64
C SER A 145 8.74 -4.54 -3.99
N PRO A 146 8.78 -5.50 -3.04
CA PRO A 146 7.57 -5.95 -2.36
C PRO A 146 6.97 -4.86 -1.48
N LEU A 147 5.66 -4.90 -1.27
CA LEU A 147 4.97 -3.94 -0.40
C LEU A 147 5.10 -4.29 1.08
N THR A 148 5.27 -3.26 1.90
CA THR A 148 5.17 -3.29 3.36
C THR A 148 3.72 -3.26 3.83
N ILE A 149 3.49 -3.41 5.15
CA ILE A 149 2.16 -3.30 5.76
C ILE A 149 1.51 -1.94 5.48
N ASP A 150 2.22 -0.85 5.75
CA ASP A 150 1.72 0.52 5.57
C ASP A 150 1.31 0.80 4.12
N GLU A 151 2.11 0.29 3.18
CA GLU A 151 1.84 0.39 1.73
C GLU A 151 0.60 -0.38 1.32
N GLY A 152 0.44 -1.60 1.84
CA GLY A 152 -0.78 -2.38 1.61
C GLY A 152 -2.03 -1.69 2.14
N ILE A 153 -1.96 -1.13 3.35
CA ILE A 153 -3.06 -0.39 3.96
C ILE A 153 -3.38 0.87 3.15
N ALA A 154 -2.36 1.63 2.71
CA ALA A 154 -2.55 2.81 1.88
C ALA A 154 -3.25 2.46 0.54
N VAL A 155 -2.85 1.35 -0.11
CA VAL A 155 -3.52 0.87 -1.33
C VAL A 155 -5.01 0.68 -1.12
N ILE A 156 -5.42 -0.01 -0.06
CA ILE A 156 -6.85 -0.31 0.18
C ILE A 156 -7.60 0.85 0.83
N THR A 157 -6.90 1.83 1.40
CA THR A 157 -7.48 3.09 1.85
C THR A 157 -7.96 3.91 0.67
N HIS A 158 -7.14 3.98 -0.39
CA HIS A 158 -7.43 4.77 -1.59
C HIS A 158 -8.24 4.02 -2.63
N TYR A 159 -8.10 2.69 -2.69
CA TYR A 159 -8.76 1.80 -3.63
C TYR A 159 -9.36 0.57 -2.93
N PRO A 160 -10.36 0.75 -2.05
CA PRO A 160 -10.91 -0.34 -1.25
C PRO A 160 -11.49 -1.49 -2.08
N ASP A 161 -11.99 -1.19 -3.28
CA ASP A 161 -12.58 -2.18 -4.20
C ASP A 161 -11.59 -3.12 -4.85
N ILE A 162 -10.28 -2.92 -4.66
CA ILE A 162 -9.26 -3.89 -5.05
C ILE A 162 -9.41 -5.16 -4.23
N LEU A 163 -9.74 -5.05 -2.94
CA LEU A 163 -10.04 -6.23 -2.14
C LEU A 163 -11.44 -6.73 -2.48
N ARG A 164 -11.53 -7.98 -2.94
CA ARG A 164 -12.79 -8.68 -3.22
C ARG A 164 -12.69 -10.11 -2.74
N LYS A 165 -13.83 -10.81 -2.75
CA LYS A 165 -13.82 -12.27 -2.51
C LYS A 165 -12.86 -12.92 -3.50
N ASN A 166 -11.93 -13.72 -2.97
CA ASN A 166 -10.87 -14.40 -3.73
C ASN A 166 -9.89 -13.46 -4.47
N ASN A 167 -9.80 -12.19 -4.07
CA ASN A 167 -8.82 -11.25 -4.60
C ASN A 167 -8.21 -10.45 -3.44
N GLY A 168 -7.21 -11.03 -2.79
CA GLY A 168 -6.36 -10.38 -1.80
C GLY A 168 -4.90 -10.39 -2.22
N PHE A 169 -4.03 -9.88 -1.36
CA PHE A 169 -2.60 -9.86 -1.64
C PHE A 169 -1.75 -9.90 -0.37
N SER A 170 -0.58 -10.49 -0.50
CA SER A 170 0.45 -10.64 0.52
C SER A 170 1.41 -9.45 0.48
N LEU A 171 1.90 -9.06 1.65
CA LEU A 171 2.78 -7.92 1.90
C LEU A 171 4.15 -8.45 2.34
N LEU A 172 4.95 -8.85 1.36
CA LEU A 172 6.22 -9.55 1.57
C LEU A 172 7.32 -8.60 2.07
N GLY A 173 7.11 -7.30 1.96
CA GLY A 173 8.09 -6.26 2.31
C GLY A 173 8.26 -6.06 3.81
N SER A 174 7.38 -6.61 4.65
CA SER A 174 7.47 -6.54 6.11
C SER A 174 7.53 -7.94 6.73
N ARG A 175 8.53 -8.21 7.58
CA ARG A 175 8.76 -9.52 8.21
C ARG A 175 9.13 -9.38 9.69
N CYS A 176 8.80 -10.40 10.48
CA CYS A 176 9.08 -10.47 11.92
C CYS A 176 10.09 -11.57 12.29
N GLY A 177 10.86 -12.07 11.31
CA GLY A 177 11.90 -13.08 11.52
C GLY A 177 11.41 -14.54 11.56
N ASP A 178 10.11 -14.78 11.59
CA ASP A 178 9.52 -16.11 11.46
C ASP A 178 8.92 -16.37 10.06
N ARG A 179 8.13 -17.44 9.92
CA ARG A 179 7.52 -17.89 8.65
C ARG A 179 6.24 -17.13 8.26
N ARG A 180 5.71 -16.22 9.07
CA ARG A 180 4.48 -15.47 8.79
C ARG A 180 4.74 -14.37 7.75
N VAL A 181 3.84 -14.28 6.77
CA VAL A 181 3.77 -13.17 5.79
C VAL A 181 2.46 -12.45 6.05
N THR A 182 2.47 -11.13 6.24
CA THR A 182 1.22 -10.37 6.33
C THR A 182 0.48 -10.35 5.00
N ALA A 183 -0.84 -10.29 5.04
CA ALA A 183 -1.69 -10.21 3.86
C ALA A 183 -2.97 -9.41 4.16
N LEU A 184 -3.56 -8.87 3.09
CA LEU A 184 -4.83 -8.16 3.09
C LEU A 184 -5.85 -8.91 2.23
N TRP A 185 -7.03 -9.17 2.80
CA TRP A 185 -8.11 -9.85 2.08
C TRP A 185 -9.49 -9.53 2.66
N ILE A 186 -10.55 -9.99 1.98
CA ILE A 186 -11.91 -9.86 2.50
C ILE A 186 -12.28 -11.05 3.40
N SER A 187 -12.74 -10.75 4.61
CA SER A 187 -13.35 -11.71 5.53
C SER A 187 -14.69 -11.18 6.04
N LYS A 188 -15.78 -11.94 5.88
CA LYS A 188 -17.15 -11.48 6.25
C LYS A 188 -17.51 -10.09 5.67
N ASN A 189 -17.08 -9.84 4.43
CA ASN A 189 -17.21 -8.56 3.70
C ASN A 189 -16.46 -7.37 4.33
N GLN A 190 -15.51 -7.62 5.24
CA GLN A 190 -14.62 -6.61 5.83
C GLN A 190 -13.20 -6.78 5.30
N PRO A 191 -12.46 -5.67 5.06
CA PRO A 191 -11.01 -5.72 4.89
C PRO A 191 -10.36 -6.32 6.14
N LYS A 192 -9.48 -7.30 5.96
CA LYS A 192 -8.79 -7.99 7.04
C LYS A 192 -7.29 -7.91 6.81
N LEU A 193 -6.57 -7.42 7.82
CA LEU A 193 -5.13 -7.60 7.96
C LEU A 193 -4.87 -8.86 8.80
N GLY A 194 -4.17 -9.82 8.20
CA GLY A 194 -3.75 -11.04 8.89
C GLY A 194 -2.47 -11.56 8.28
N TRP A 195 -2.21 -12.86 8.43
CA TRP A 195 -1.01 -13.49 7.87
C TRP A 195 -1.29 -14.86 7.29
N CYS A 196 -0.36 -15.32 6.45
CA CYS A 196 -0.28 -16.67 5.89
C CYS A 196 1.16 -17.20 6.05
N TRP A 197 1.36 -18.49 5.80
CA TRP A 197 2.69 -19.10 5.86
C TRP A 197 3.47 -18.86 4.56
N ALA A 198 4.75 -18.47 4.68
CA ALA A 198 5.59 -18.12 3.53
C ALA A 198 5.81 -19.26 2.51
N GLY A 199 5.68 -20.52 2.96
CA GLY A 199 5.78 -21.70 2.12
C GLY A 199 4.46 -22.18 1.51
N ASN A 200 3.33 -21.50 1.77
CA ASN A 200 2.02 -21.96 1.31
C ASN A 200 1.55 -21.14 0.08
N PRO A 201 1.23 -21.78 -1.05
CA PRO A 201 0.66 -21.09 -2.20
C PRO A 201 -0.83 -20.83 -1.99
N HIS A 202 -1.33 -19.74 -2.58
CA HIS A 202 -2.74 -19.38 -2.54
C HIS A 202 -3.22 -18.94 -3.92
N THR A 203 -4.31 -19.52 -4.40
CA THR A 203 -4.95 -19.15 -5.68
C THR A 203 -5.67 -17.80 -5.64
N TRP A 204 -5.73 -17.16 -4.47
CA TRP A 204 -6.50 -15.94 -4.20
C TRP A 204 -5.69 -14.81 -3.55
N LEU A 205 -4.41 -15.04 -3.23
CA LEU A 205 -3.47 -14.03 -2.74
C LEU A 205 -2.34 -13.85 -3.75
N GLY A 206 -2.28 -12.69 -4.38
CA GLY A 206 -1.07 -12.26 -5.08
C GLY A 206 0.02 -11.81 -4.10
N SER A 207 1.22 -11.52 -4.59
CA SER A 207 2.31 -10.90 -3.83
C SER A 207 2.50 -9.47 -4.31
N ALA A 208 2.01 -8.50 -3.52
CA ALA A 208 1.97 -7.12 -3.93
C ALA A 208 3.36 -6.50 -3.98
N ASN A 209 3.57 -5.64 -4.97
CA ASN A 209 4.85 -5.02 -5.28
C ASN A 209 4.69 -3.66 -5.98
N CYS A 210 5.75 -2.87 -6.01
CA CYS A 210 5.80 -1.54 -6.62
C CYS A 210 7.03 -1.34 -7.50
N GLY A 211 6.97 -0.35 -8.38
CA GLY A 211 8.12 0.13 -9.14
C GLY A 211 9.04 1.05 -8.33
N GLY A 212 8.53 1.73 -7.29
CA GLY A 212 9.36 2.65 -6.50
C GLY A 212 8.66 3.35 -5.35
N ARG A 213 9.44 4.13 -4.59
CA ARG A 213 9.03 4.97 -3.47
C ARG A 213 9.66 6.34 -3.63
N LEU A 214 8.86 7.41 -3.63
CA LEU A 214 9.31 8.78 -3.84
C LEU A 214 9.02 9.67 -2.64
#